data_AF-A0A9E6D8X3-F1
#
_entry.id   AF-A0A9E6D8X3-F1
#
_cell.length_a   1.000
_cell.length_b   1.000
_cell.length_c   1.000
_cell.angle_alpha   90.00
_cell.angle_beta   90.00
_cell.angle_gamma   90.00
#
_symmetry.space_group_name_H-M   'P 1'
#
loop_
_entity.id
_entity.type
_entity.pdbx_description
1 polymer ?
#
loop_
_entity_poly.entity_id
_entity_poly.type
_entity_poly.pdbx_seq_one_letter_code
_entity_poly.pdbx_strand_id
1 'polypeptide(L)'
;MQEEFLHYIWQYQKLTTLSLKTVQGNQLQVVSVGELNTNSGPDFYNSRIVIGNQEWVGTVEIHLKASDWYVHKHQNDSAYNSVILHVVWENDVAIFDVNQNKLETLVLKDVVDKKLLFSYKILLQKKNWINCENQIHTIDAFTLSFWKEKLLIQRLQRKANELECRLLEAENNWEALLYQMLAKNFGLKINASEFQLLAQNISFGVFKKELSNQFNLEALLYGQSNLLEESIQDPYHQSLQKEYLYLKQKYQLKDSLVNIQFFRLRPASFPT
;
A
#
# COMPACT_ATOMS: atom_id res chain seq x y z
N MET A 1 18.11 -0.33 16.71
CA MET A 1 16.64 -0.18 16.60
C MET A 1 16.33 0.03 15.14
N GLN A 2 15.17 -0.37 14.66
CA GLN A 2 14.76 -0.18 13.26
C GLN A 2 13.52 0.70 13.25
N GLU A 3 13.34 1.49 12.19
CA GLU A 3 12.19 2.40 12.02
C GLU A 3 10.85 1.67 12.00
N GLU A 4 10.84 0.42 11.52
CA GLU A 4 9.66 -0.46 11.57
C GLU A 4 9.07 -0.60 12.99
N PHE A 5 9.90 -0.49 14.02
CA PHE A 5 9.41 -0.47 15.40
C PHE A 5 8.62 0.80 15.75
N LEU A 6 9.09 1.95 15.27
CA LEU A 6 8.44 3.23 15.48
C LEU A 6 7.13 3.27 14.68
N HIS A 7 7.12 2.73 13.45
CA HIS A 7 5.91 2.50 12.66
C HIS A 7 4.89 1.68 13.44
N TYR A 8 5.31 0.56 14.05
CA TYR A 8 4.44 -0.26 14.89
C TYR A 8 3.90 0.51 16.11
N ILE A 9 4.74 1.26 16.82
CA ILE A 9 4.31 2.08 17.96
C ILE A 9 3.25 3.09 17.52
N TRP A 10 3.48 3.78 16.41
CA TRP A 10 2.58 4.80 15.86
C TRP A 10 1.27 4.17 15.38
N GLN A 11 1.34 3.17 14.50
CA GLN A 11 0.17 2.52 13.89
C GLN A 11 -0.81 1.97 14.92
N TYR A 12 -0.30 1.36 16.00
CA TYR A 12 -1.11 0.76 17.05
C TYR A 12 -1.23 1.62 18.30
N GLN A 13 -0.79 2.89 18.24
CA GLN A 13 -0.81 3.86 19.33
C GLN A 13 -0.36 3.26 20.67
N LYS A 14 0.79 2.58 20.67
CA LYS A 14 1.38 1.94 21.87
C LYS A 14 2.07 2.96 22.78
N LEU A 15 1.34 4.01 23.13
CA LEU A 15 1.80 5.15 23.90
C LEU A 15 1.31 5.02 25.35
N THR A 16 2.12 5.49 26.30
CA THR A 16 1.82 5.41 27.74
C THR A 16 0.87 6.52 28.22
N THR A 17 0.62 7.52 27.37
CA THR A 17 -0.23 8.68 27.68
C THR A 17 -0.96 9.15 26.43
N LEU A 18 -2.16 9.70 26.62
CA LEU A 18 -2.92 10.40 25.58
C LEU A 18 -2.60 11.89 25.53
N SER A 19 -1.95 12.43 26.55
CA SER A 19 -1.55 13.84 26.62
C SER A 19 -0.17 14.04 25.99
N LEU A 20 -0.10 13.89 24.67
CA LEU A 20 1.14 14.05 23.94
C LEU A 20 1.49 15.54 23.79
N LYS A 21 2.78 15.82 23.67
CA LYS A 21 3.29 17.16 23.34
C LYS A 21 4.36 17.04 22.28
N THR A 22 4.42 18.04 21.41
CA THR A 22 5.54 18.18 20.48
C THR A 22 6.77 18.71 21.20
N VAL A 23 7.93 18.62 20.54
CA VAL A 23 9.18 19.23 21.03
C VAL A 23 9.01 20.73 21.28
N GLN A 24 8.18 21.39 20.48
CA GLN A 24 7.82 22.80 20.59
C GLN A 24 6.91 23.10 21.80
N GLY A 25 6.40 22.06 22.49
CA GLY A 25 5.53 22.18 23.65
C GLY A 25 4.03 22.25 23.34
N ASN A 26 3.66 22.18 22.06
CA ASN A 26 2.27 22.21 21.65
C ASN A 26 1.58 20.90 22.05
N GLN A 27 0.34 20.98 22.54
CA GLN A 27 -0.47 19.79 22.81
C GLN A 27 -0.73 19.05 21.50
N LEU A 28 -0.59 17.74 21.52
CA LEU A 28 -0.78 16.89 20.37
C LEU A 28 -1.82 15.81 20.69
N GLN A 29 -2.81 15.66 19.81
CA GLN A 29 -3.79 14.60 19.87
C GLN A 29 -3.93 13.93 18.51
N VAL A 30 -3.78 12.61 18.48
CA VAL A 30 -3.96 11.82 17.27
C VAL A 30 -5.44 11.48 17.12
N VAL A 31 -6.08 12.04 16.09
CA VAL A 31 -7.48 11.72 15.73
C VAL A 31 -7.52 10.49 14.82
N SER A 32 -6.59 10.43 13.87
CA SER A 32 -6.34 9.27 13.00
C SER A 32 -4.86 9.15 12.70
N VAL A 33 -4.30 7.94 12.84
CA VAL A 33 -2.89 7.63 12.54
C VAL A 33 -2.56 7.64 11.05
N GLY A 34 -3.58 7.66 10.20
CA GLY A 34 -3.43 7.53 8.75
C GLY A 34 -3.27 6.08 8.27
N GLU A 35 -2.97 5.95 6.98
CA GLU A 35 -2.73 4.68 6.28
C GLU A 35 -1.24 4.49 6.05
N LEU A 36 -0.69 3.37 6.50
CA LEU A 36 0.73 3.03 6.30
C LEU A 36 1.04 2.93 4.81
N ASN A 37 1.97 3.73 4.35
CA ASN A 37 2.53 3.68 3.02
C ASN A 37 3.62 2.60 2.95
N THR A 38 3.50 1.66 2.01
CA THR A 38 4.54 0.65 1.75
C THR A 38 5.35 0.91 0.48
N ASN A 39 5.06 2.03 -0.19
CA ASN A 39 5.66 2.51 -1.42
C ASN A 39 6.52 3.76 -1.15
N SER A 40 6.95 4.46 -2.19
CA SER A 40 7.73 5.71 -2.05
C SER A 40 6.90 6.84 -1.42
N GLY A 41 7.59 7.80 -0.82
CA GLY A 41 6.98 8.97 -0.15
C GLY A 41 6.85 8.78 1.37
N PRO A 42 6.12 9.68 2.05
CA PRO A 42 5.99 9.67 3.51
C PRO A 42 5.41 8.37 4.07
N ASP A 43 5.76 8.03 5.31
CA ASP A 43 5.38 6.76 5.94
C ASP A 43 3.87 6.55 6.13
N PHE A 44 3.09 7.59 6.45
CA PHE A 44 1.64 7.48 6.62
C PHE A 44 0.88 8.56 5.87
N TYR A 45 -0.12 8.17 5.08
CA TYR A 45 -1.03 9.08 4.37
C TYR A 45 -2.31 9.36 5.16
N ASN A 46 -2.94 10.51 4.88
CA ASN A 46 -4.27 10.86 5.41
C ASN A 46 -4.38 10.82 6.94
N SER A 47 -3.29 11.18 7.63
CA SER A 47 -3.28 11.33 9.09
C SER A 47 -4.08 12.57 9.50
N ARG A 48 -4.76 12.49 10.64
CA ARG A 48 -5.52 13.61 11.23
C ARG A 48 -5.03 13.86 12.65
N ILE A 49 -4.45 15.03 12.88
CA ILE A 49 -3.75 15.34 14.14
C ILE A 49 -4.16 16.73 14.59
N VAL A 50 -4.57 16.86 15.84
CA VAL A 50 -4.79 18.18 16.46
C VAL A 50 -3.48 18.60 17.13
N ILE A 51 -2.96 19.76 16.73
CA ILE A 51 -1.77 20.37 17.32
C ILE A 51 -2.16 21.76 17.83
N GLY A 52 -2.03 21.97 19.14
CA GLY A 52 -2.62 23.12 19.82
C GLY A 52 -4.14 23.11 19.67
N ASN A 53 -4.68 24.11 18.96
CA ASN A 53 -6.13 24.25 18.72
C ASN A 53 -6.53 24.00 17.26
N GLN A 54 -5.59 23.54 16.42
CA GLN A 54 -5.79 23.35 14.98
C GLN A 54 -5.75 21.87 14.63
N GLU A 55 -6.75 21.40 13.87
CA GLU A 55 -6.70 20.09 13.23
C GLU A 55 -5.96 20.19 11.90
N TRP A 56 -5.01 19.29 11.71
CA TRP A 56 -4.20 19.13 10.50
C TRP A 56 -4.53 17.81 9.82
N VAL A 57 -4.62 17.86 8.49
CA VAL A 57 -4.78 16.68 7.63
C VAL A 57 -3.59 16.63 6.68
N GLY A 58 -2.85 15.53 6.69
CA GLY A 58 -1.63 15.40 5.89
C GLY A 58 -0.90 14.09 6.12
N THR A 59 0.41 14.11 5.90
CA THR A 59 1.26 12.93 6.06
C THR A 59 2.07 12.95 7.35
N VAL A 60 2.48 11.78 7.80
CA VAL A 60 3.41 11.61 8.94
C VAL A 60 4.64 10.88 8.44
N GLU A 61 5.80 11.41 8.80
CA GLU A 61 7.10 10.80 8.52
C GLU A 61 7.74 10.31 9.81
N ILE A 62 8.42 9.16 9.77
CA ILE A 62 9.00 8.53 10.95
C ILE A 62 10.47 8.19 10.72
N HIS A 63 11.35 8.68 11.60
CA HIS A 63 12.77 8.33 11.58
C HIS A 63 13.31 7.93 12.94
N LEU A 64 14.47 7.27 12.97
CA LEU A 64 15.19 7.09 14.23
C LEU A 64 15.70 8.44 14.76
N LYS A 65 16.30 9.27 13.90
CA LYS A 65 16.80 10.60 14.26
C LYS A 65 16.13 11.70 13.45
N ALA A 66 15.99 12.87 14.04
CA ALA A 66 15.52 14.05 13.31
C ALA A 66 16.43 14.39 12.13
N SER A 67 17.74 14.20 12.26
CA SER A 67 18.73 14.45 11.22
C SER A 67 18.57 13.58 9.97
N ASP A 68 17.93 12.42 10.07
CA ASP A 68 17.70 11.53 8.94
C ASP A 68 16.81 12.19 7.87
N TRP A 69 15.98 13.17 8.25
CA TRP A 69 15.24 14.03 7.32
C TRP A 69 16.14 14.65 6.23
N TYR A 70 17.31 15.17 6.64
CA TYR A 70 18.26 15.80 5.73
C TYR A 70 19.16 14.80 5.01
N VAL A 71 19.49 13.68 5.68
CA VAL A 71 20.27 12.58 5.10
C VAL A 71 19.53 11.98 3.90
N HIS A 72 18.22 11.80 4.03
CA HIS A 72 17.35 11.32 2.96
C HIS A 72 16.94 12.39 1.95
N LYS A 73 17.34 13.64 2.18
CA LYS A 73 17.07 14.79 1.31
C LYS A 73 15.58 15.13 1.17
N HIS A 74 14.76 14.80 2.16
CA HIS A 74 13.31 15.04 2.13
C HIS A 74 12.97 16.51 2.00
N GLN A 75 13.82 17.42 2.50
CA GLN A 75 13.68 18.87 2.32
C GLN A 75 13.71 19.32 0.85
N ASN A 76 14.23 18.48 -0.05
CA ASN A 76 14.30 18.77 -1.48
C ASN A 76 13.26 17.97 -2.29
N ASP A 77 12.43 17.17 -1.63
CA ASP A 77 11.45 16.31 -2.28
C ASP A 77 10.03 16.79 -1.98
N SER A 78 9.35 17.23 -3.03
CA SER A 78 7.98 17.74 -2.96
C SER A 78 6.95 16.75 -2.40
N ALA A 79 7.22 15.44 -2.42
CA ALA A 79 6.35 14.43 -1.82
C ALA A 79 6.20 14.64 -0.30
N TYR A 80 7.21 15.21 0.36
CA TYR A 80 7.25 15.44 1.80
C TYR A 80 6.74 16.83 2.22
N ASN A 81 6.35 17.68 1.27
CA ASN A 81 5.77 19.00 1.56
C ASN A 81 4.44 18.91 2.34
N SER A 82 3.79 17.75 2.30
CA SER A 82 2.52 17.49 3.00
C SER A 82 2.68 16.93 4.41
N VAL A 83 3.92 16.77 4.89
CA VAL A 83 4.19 16.21 6.23
C VAL A 83 3.74 17.23 7.28
N ILE A 84 2.83 16.81 8.15
CA ILE A 84 2.25 17.65 9.21
C ILE A 84 2.86 17.33 10.58
N LEU A 85 3.52 16.18 10.73
CA LEU A 85 4.18 15.76 11.94
C LEU A 85 5.37 14.86 11.60
N HIS A 86 6.50 15.14 12.23
CA HIS A 86 7.64 14.23 12.23
C HIS A 86 7.70 13.45 13.53
N VAL A 87 7.77 12.12 13.45
CA VAL A 87 7.82 11.25 14.64
C VAL A 87 9.22 10.63 14.70
N VAL A 88 9.92 10.83 15.82
CA VAL A 88 11.30 10.36 15.97
C VAL A 88 11.56 9.63 17.26
N TRP A 89 12.58 8.79 17.27
CA TRP A 89 13.12 8.28 18.53
C TRP A 89 14.00 9.32 19.22
N GLU A 90 14.84 10.01 18.46
CA GLU A 90 15.78 11.02 18.94
C GLU A 90 15.66 12.31 18.14
N ASN A 91 15.37 13.42 18.82
CA ASN A 91 15.36 14.75 18.21
C ASN A 91 16.71 15.43 18.42
N ASP A 92 17.62 15.26 17.45
CA ASP A 92 19.01 15.74 17.49
C ASP A 92 19.22 17.06 16.75
N VAL A 93 18.38 17.38 15.76
CA VAL A 93 18.38 18.65 15.02
C VAL A 93 16.98 19.19 14.81
N ALA A 94 16.87 20.50 14.60
CA ALA A 94 15.60 21.10 14.16
C ALA A 94 15.40 20.85 12.67
N ILE A 95 14.17 20.48 12.30
CA ILE A 95 13.75 20.31 10.92
C ILE A 95 12.72 21.36 10.51
N PHE A 96 12.70 21.70 9.23
CA PHE A 96 11.88 22.77 8.69
C PHE A 96 11.07 22.30 7.50
N ASP A 97 9.85 22.82 7.37
CA ASP A 97 9.00 22.64 6.20
C ASP A 97 9.50 23.47 5.02
N VAL A 98 8.82 23.33 3.86
CA VAL A 98 9.12 24.10 2.65
C VAL A 98 9.00 25.63 2.84
N ASN A 99 8.23 26.06 3.85
CA ASN A 99 8.02 27.46 4.20
C ASN A 99 8.98 27.97 5.28
N GLN A 100 10.01 27.19 5.65
CA GLN A 100 10.98 27.49 6.71
C GLN A 100 10.38 27.59 8.12
N ASN A 101 9.17 27.06 8.34
CA ASN A 101 8.63 26.87 9.68
C ASN A 101 9.21 25.60 10.30
N LYS A 102 9.42 25.61 11.61
CA LYS A 102 9.83 24.39 12.33
C LYS A 102 8.70 23.36 12.23
N LEU A 103 9.01 22.19 11.69
CA LEU A 103 8.04 21.12 11.61
C LEU A 103 7.78 20.56 13.01
N GLU A 104 6.51 20.36 13.36
CA GLU A 104 6.12 19.80 14.65
C GLU A 104 6.69 18.39 14.79
N THR A 105 7.33 18.10 15.92
CA THR A 105 8.05 16.83 16.13
C THR A 105 7.56 16.14 17.39
N LEU A 106 7.22 14.85 17.29
CA LEU A 106 6.91 13.99 18.44
C LEU A 106 8.08 13.05 18.72
N VAL A 107 8.49 12.98 19.99
CA VAL A 107 9.60 12.13 20.43
C VAL A 107 9.05 10.90 21.16
N LEU A 108 9.15 9.72 20.53
CA LEU A 108 8.54 8.49 21.03
C LEU A 108 9.23 7.90 22.26
N LYS A 109 10.56 8.11 22.41
CA LYS A 109 11.33 7.52 23.53
C LYS A 109 10.77 7.87 24.91
N ASP A 110 10.08 9.01 25.02
CA ASP A 110 9.55 9.56 26.28
C ASP A 110 8.12 9.09 26.57
N VAL A 111 7.42 8.54 25.58
CA VAL A 111 5.98 8.19 25.64
C VAL A 111 5.71 6.71 25.34
N VAL A 112 6.74 5.87 25.33
CA VAL A 112 6.64 4.42 25.06
C VAL A 112 6.96 3.61 26.32
N ASP A 113 6.20 2.54 26.55
CA ASP A 113 6.44 1.64 27.68
C ASP A 113 7.79 0.92 27.53
N LYS A 114 8.64 1.04 28.54
CA LYS A 114 9.93 0.34 28.61
C LYS A 114 9.77 -1.18 28.53
N LYS A 115 8.67 -1.75 29.02
CA LYS A 115 8.37 -3.19 28.88
C LYS A 115 8.13 -3.60 27.44
N LEU A 116 7.45 -2.77 26.66
CA LEU A 116 7.24 -3.00 25.22
C LEU A 116 8.58 -2.95 24.48
N LEU A 117 9.39 -1.93 24.75
CA LEU A 117 10.74 -1.81 24.17
C LEU A 117 11.62 -3.02 24.49
N PHE A 118 11.58 -3.50 25.75
CA PHE A 118 12.31 -4.69 26.17
C PHE A 118 11.83 -5.95 25.43
N SER A 119 10.52 -6.13 25.34
CA SER A 119 9.90 -7.26 24.63
C SER A 119 10.27 -7.27 23.15
N TYR A 120 10.26 -6.10 22.51
CA TYR A 120 10.69 -5.94 21.12
C TYR A 120 12.17 -6.31 20.92
N LYS A 121 13.05 -5.86 21.81
CA LYS A 121 14.47 -6.23 21.76
C LYS A 121 14.68 -7.73 21.89
N ILE A 122 13.95 -8.41 22.79
CA ILE A 122 13.98 -9.87 22.90
C ILE A 122 13.52 -10.52 21.59
N LEU A 123 12.44 -10.02 21.00
CA LEU A 123 11.87 -10.55 19.76
C LEU A 123 12.86 -10.46 18.59
N LEU A 124 13.61 -9.37 18.47
CA LEU A 124 14.66 -9.24 17.45
C LEU A 124 15.94 -10.03 17.75
N GLN A 125 16.25 -10.28 19.03
CA GLN A 125 17.47 -11.01 19.42
C GLN A 125 17.32 -12.53 19.29
N LYS A 126 16.10 -13.07 19.44
CA LYS A 126 15.86 -14.51 19.39
C LYS A 126 16.05 -15.04 17.97
N LYS A 127 17.06 -15.88 17.78
CA LYS A 127 17.38 -16.61 16.54
C LYS A 127 16.52 -17.86 16.30
N ASN A 128 15.34 -17.92 16.90
CA ASN A 128 14.44 -19.05 16.69
C ASN A 128 13.85 -18.97 15.27
N TRP A 129 13.43 -20.10 14.71
CA TRP A 129 12.83 -20.09 13.37
C TRP A 129 11.51 -19.29 13.40
N ILE A 130 10.73 -19.43 14.47
CA ILE A 130 9.54 -18.62 14.74
C ILE A 130 9.62 -18.03 16.15
N ASN A 131 9.46 -16.71 16.26
CA ASN A 131 9.64 -15.96 17.53
C ASN A 131 8.78 -16.48 18.70
N CYS A 132 7.58 -17.01 18.41
CA CYS A 132 6.66 -17.56 19.40
C CYS A 132 6.66 -19.10 19.47
N GLU A 133 7.58 -19.81 18.81
CA GLU A 133 7.57 -21.28 18.77
C GLU A 133 7.62 -21.92 20.16
N ASN A 134 8.36 -21.30 21.09
CA ASN A 134 8.47 -21.78 22.47
C ASN A 134 7.27 -21.39 23.34
N GLN A 135 6.30 -20.63 22.83
CA GLN A 135 5.10 -20.23 23.55
C GLN A 135 3.84 -20.90 22.98
N ILE A 136 3.88 -21.45 21.77
CA ILE A 136 2.69 -22.04 21.14
C ILE A 136 2.06 -23.17 21.97
N HIS A 137 2.90 -23.93 22.70
CA HIS A 137 2.45 -25.02 23.56
C HIS A 137 1.71 -24.57 24.82
N THR A 138 1.76 -23.28 25.16
CA THR A 138 1.01 -22.74 26.31
C THR A 138 -0.44 -22.44 25.96
N ILE A 139 -0.80 -22.47 24.69
CA ILE A 139 -2.17 -22.32 24.20
C ILE A 139 -2.85 -23.68 24.22
N ASP A 140 -4.08 -23.75 24.74
CA ASP A 140 -4.83 -25.00 24.78
C ASP A 140 -5.19 -25.49 23.37
N ALA A 141 -5.15 -26.82 23.19
CA ALA A 141 -5.34 -27.44 21.88
C ALA A 141 -6.73 -27.17 21.28
N PHE A 142 -7.76 -27.05 22.13
CA PHE A 142 -9.11 -26.77 21.70
C PHE A 142 -9.24 -25.37 21.12
N THR A 143 -8.74 -24.35 21.82
CA THR A 143 -8.68 -22.96 21.34
C THR A 143 -7.94 -22.87 20.02
N LEU A 144 -6.80 -23.57 19.88
CA LEU A 144 -6.04 -23.54 18.64
C LEU A 144 -6.81 -24.19 17.48
N SER A 145 -7.51 -25.31 17.71
CA SER A 145 -8.32 -25.98 16.69
C SER A 145 -9.53 -25.13 16.28
N PHE A 146 -10.29 -24.65 17.26
CA PHE A 146 -11.45 -23.80 17.04
C PHE A 146 -11.07 -22.49 16.33
N TRP A 147 -9.94 -21.88 16.70
CA TRP A 147 -9.45 -20.68 16.03
C TRP A 147 -9.12 -20.94 14.55
N LYS A 148 -8.49 -22.08 14.22
CA LYS A 148 -8.22 -22.46 12.82
C LYS A 148 -9.50 -22.64 12.01
N GLU A 149 -10.51 -23.30 12.57
CA GLU A 149 -11.82 -23.47 11.92
C GLU A 149 -12.50 -22.12 11.68
N LYS A 150 -12.51 -21.25 12.69
CA LYS A 150 -13.05 -19.89 12.57
C LYS A 150 -12.34 -19.10 11.48
N LEU A 151 -11.01 -19.15 11.43
CA LEU A 151 -10.22 -18.47 10.39
C LEU A 151 -10.53 -19.01 8.98
N LEU A 152 -10.73 -20.32 8.84
CA LEU A 152 -11.12 -20.93 7.56
C LEU A 152 -12.48 -20.41 7.09
N ILE A 153 -13.48 -20.41 7.98
CA ILE A 153 -14.83 -19.91 7.68
C ILE A 153 -14.78 -18.42 7.31
N GLN A 154 -14.09 -17.60 8.11
CA GLN A 154 -13.94 -16.17 7.83
C GLN A 154 -13.25 -15.91 6.47
N ARG A 155 -12.22 -16.70 6.14
CA ARG A 155 -11.55 -16.59 4.84
C ARG A 155 -12.48 -16.97 3.69
N LEU A 156 -13.30 -18.01 3.86
CA LEU A 156 -14.27 -18.43 2.85
C LEU A 156 -15.35 -17.37 2.65
N GLN A 157 -15.94 -16.86 3.74
CA GLN A 157 -16.94 -15.80 3.70
C GLN A 157 -16.41 -14.54 3.04
N ARG A 158 -15.21 -14.07 3.41
CA ARG A 158 -14.58 -12.91 2.79
C ARG A 158 -14.44 -13.08 1.27
N LYS A 159 -14.02 -14.26 0.82
CA LYS A 159 -13.89 -14.55 -0.62
C LYS A 159 -15.24 -14.64 -1.32
N ALA A 160 -16.23 -15.29 -0.70
CA ALA A 160 -17.58 -15.42 -1.26
C ALA A 160 -18.22 -14.05 -1.43
N ASN A 161 -18.24 -13.23 -0.37
CA ASN A 161 -18.81 -11.88 -0.40
C ASN A 161 -18.12 -11.00 -1.45
N GLU A 162 -16.79 -11.09 -1.60
CA GLU A 162 -16.07 -10.36 -2.65
C GLU A 162 -16.54 -10.77 -4.06
N LEU A 163 -16.77 -12.06 -4.30
CA LEU A 163 -17.26 -12.56 -5.58
C LEU A 163 -18.73 -12.19 -5.81
N GLU A 164 -19.57 -12.23 -4.78
CA GLU A 164 -20.99 -11.84 -4.86
C GLU A 164 -21.14 -10.37 -5.25
N CYS A 165 -20.42 -9.45 -4.58
CA CYS A 165 -20.44 -8.04 -4.94
C CYS A 165 -20.04 -7.82 -6.40
N ARG A 166 -19.00 -8.51 -6.86
CA ARG A 166 -18.50 -8.37 -8.24
C ARG A 166 -19.41 -9.02 -9.27
N LEU A 167 -20.10 -10.10 -8.91
CA LEU A 167 -21.08 -10.72 -9.79
C LEU A 167 -22.24 -9.74 -10.07
N LEU A 168 -22.65 -8.97 -9.07
CA LEU A 168 -23.65 -7.91 -9.24
C LEU A 168 -23.13 -6.79 -10.16
N GLU A 169 -21.88 -6.34 -9.99
CA GLU A 169 -21.22 -5.38 -10.90
C GLU A 169 -21.11 -5.90 -12.34
N ALA A 170 -20.93 -7.21 -12.50
CA ALA A 170 -20.90 -7.90 -13.79
C ALA A 170 -22.28 -8.28 -14.33
N GLU A 171 -23.37 -7.71 -13.78
CA GLU A 171 -24.76 -7.96 -14.21
C GLU A 171 -25.15 -9.46 -14.19
N ASN A 172 -24.66 -10.20 -13.19
CA ASN A 172 -24.80 -11.66 -13.06
C ASN A 172 -24.16 -12.50 -14.17
N ASN A 173 -23.21 -11.93 -14.92
CA ASN A 173 -22.43 -12.67 -15.92
C ASN A 173 -21.25 -13.41 -15.27
N TRP A 174 -21.42 -14.72 -15.08
CA TRP A 174 -20.40 -15.60 -14.50
C TRP A 174 -19.13 -15.73 -15.35
N GLU A 175 -19.23 -15.67 -16.67
CA GLU A 175 -18.06 -15.75 -17.56
C GLU A 175 -17.20 -14.47 -17.45
N ALA A 176 -17.87 -13.31 -17.39
CA ALA A 176 -17.19 -12.03 -17.18
C ALA A 176 -16.53 -11.94 -15.80
N LEU A 177 -17.21 -12.42 -14.75
CA LEU A 177 -16.62 -12.53 -13.41
C LEU A 177 -15.38 -13.42 -13.42
N LEU A 178 -15.47 -14.62 -14.02
CA LEU A 178 -14.35 -15.54 -14.11
C LEU A 178 -13.15 -14.90 -14.83
N TYR A 179 -13.40 -14.23 -15.96
CA TYR A 179 -12.39 -13.49 -16.71
C TYR A 179 -11.66 -12.44 -15.85
N GLN A 180 -12.42 -11.60 -15.14
CA GLN A 180 -11.85 -10.59 -14.25
C GLN A 180 -11.05 -11.21 -13.09
N MET A 181 -11.52 -12.35 -12.55
CA MET A 181 -10.83 -13.00 -11.43
C MET A 181 -9.56 -13.71 -11.88
N LEU A 182 -9.57 -14.28 -13.08
CA LEU A 182 -8.37 -14.85 -13.70
C LEU A 182 -7.33 -13.74 -13.95
N ALA A 183 -7.73 -12.63 -14.55
CA ALA A 183 -6.83 -11.49 -14.76
C ALA A 183 -6.24 -10.99 -13.44
N LYS A 184 -7.07 -10.76 -12.41
CA LYS A 184 -6.62 -10.40 -11.06
C LYS A 184 -5.54 -11.33 -10.52
N ASN A 185 -5.72 -12.64 -10.69
CA ASN A 185 -4.77 -13.63 -10.19
C ASN A 185 -3.42 -13.59 -10.93
N PHE A 186 -3.41 -13.25 -12.23
CA PHE A 186 -2.16 -13.04 -12.98
C PHE A 186 -1.39 -11.80 -12.51
N GLY A 187 -2.07 -10.79 -11.97
CA GLY A 187 -1.43 -9.65 -11.30
C GLY A 187 -0.77 -9.98 -9.94
N LEU A 188 -0.98 -11.19 -9.42
CA LEU A 188 -0.42 -11.68 -8.16
C LEU A 188 -0.66 -10.72 -6.98
N LYS A 189 0.37 -10.36 -6.21
CA LYS A 189 0.20 -9.47 -5.05
C LYS A 189 0.21 -8.00 -5.44
N ILE A 190 1.11 -7.62 -6.34
CA ILE A 190 1.43 -6.22 -6.62
C ILE A 190 0.47 -5.63 -7.66
N ASN A 191 0.21 -6.35 -8.76
CA ASN A 191 -0.61 -5.87 -9.87
C ASN A 191 -2.03 -6.46 -9.89
N ALA A 192 -2.48 -7.13 -8.81
CA ALA A 192 -3.81 -7.76 -8.79
C ALA A 192 -4.95 -6.77 -9.05
N SER A 193 -4.93 -5.60 -8.40
CA SER A 193 -5.93 -4.55 -8.64
C SER A 193 -5.87 -4.04 -10.07
N GLU A 194 -4.66 -3.78 -10.57
CA GLU A 194 -4.44 -3.23 -11.91
C GLU A 194 -4.88 -4.18 -13.02
N PHE A 195 -4.56 -5.47 -12.90
CA PHE A 195 -4.99 -6.49 -13.87
C PHE A 195 -6.51 -6.72 -13.81
N GLN A 196 -7.10 -6.61 -12.62
CA GLN A 196 -8.55 -6.66 -12.51
C GLN A 196 -9.20 -5.46 -13.21
N LEU A 197 -8.67 -4.25 -12.98
CA LEU A 197 -9.17 -3.03 -13.60
C LEU A 197 -9.02 -3.09 -15.12
N LEU A 198 -7.89 -3.61 -15.63
CA LEU A 198 -7.68 -3.89 -17.04
C LEU A 198 -8.79 -4.78 -17.63
N ALA A 199 -9.13 -5.87 -16.94
CA ALA A 199 -10.21 -6.77 -17.34
C ALA A 199 -11.62 -6.18 -17.15
N GLN A 200 -11.78 -5.13 -16.34
CA GLN A 200 -13.04 -4.37 -16.28
C GLN A 200 -13.15 -3.38 -17.44
N ASN A 201 -12.03 -2.77 -17.84
CA ASN A 201 -11.95 -1.83 -18.96
C ASN A 201 -12.14 -2.50 -20.33
N ILE A 202 -11.79 -3.79 -20.45
CA ILE A 202 -12.06 -4.61 -21.63
C ILE A 202 -13.22 -5.54 -21.30
N SER A 203 -14.44 -5.24 -21.76
CA SER A 203 -15.57 -6.14 -21.51
C SER A 203 -15.27 -7.56 -22.01
N PHE A 204 -15.77 -8.57 -21.29
CA PHE A 204 -15.57 -9.97 -21.68
C PHE A 204 -16.07 -10.28 -23.09
N GLY A 205 -17.14 -9.60 -23.54
CA GLY A 205 -17.65 -9.72 -24.91
C GLY A 205 -16.66 -9.22 -25.97
N VAL A 206 -15.91 -8.14 -25.69
CA VAL A 206 -14.83 -7.65 -26.57
C VAL A 206 -13.66 -8.62 -26.56
N PHE A 207 -13.22 -9.05 -25.38
CA PHE A 207 -12.14 -10.03 -25.23
C PHE A 207 -12.42 -11.32 -26.02
N LYS A 208 -13.66 -11.84 -25.93
CA LYS A 208 -14.12 -13.04 -26.64
C LYS A 208 -14.12 -12.87 -28.17
N LYS A 209 -14.44 -11.68 -28.69
CA LYS A 209 -14.44 -11.40 -30.14
C LYS A 209 -13.04 -11.42 -30.75
N GLU A 210 -12.03 -11.02 -29.98
CA GLU A 210 -10.64 -10.96 -30.45
C GLU A 210 -9.84 -12.23 -30.08
N LEU A 211 -10.46 -13.21 -29.43
CA LEU A 211 -9.80 -14.38 -28.85
C LEU A 211 -9.04 -15.25 -29.88
N SER A 212 -9.47 -15.24 -31.14
CA SER A 212 -8.82 -15.96 -32.24
C SER A 212 -7.59 -15.25 -32.81
N ASN A 213 -7.37 -13.97 -32.47
CA ASN A 213 -6.26 -13.20 -32.98
C ASN A 213 -5.39 -12.72 -31.80
N GLN A 214 -4.27 -13.42 -31.60
CA GLN A 214 -3.30 -13.12 -30.55
C GLN A 214 -2.81 -11.67 -30.62
N PHE A 215 -2.50 -11.17 -31.82
CA PHE A 215 -1.99 -9.82 -31.99
C PHE A 215 -2.99 -8.75 -31.55
N ASN A 216 -4.29 -8.97 -31.81
CA ASN A 216 -5.34 -8.04 -31.38
C ASN A 216 -5.52 -8.06 -29.86
N LEU A 217 -5.39 -9.24 -29.23
CA LEU A 217 -5.42 -9.35 -27.77
C LEU A 217 -4.22 -8.64 -27.14
N GLU A 218 -3.02 -8.83 -27.69
CA GLU A 218 -1.81 -8.13 -27.24
C GLU A 218 -2.00 -6.62 -27.34
N ALA A 219 -2.48 -6.12 -28.49
CA ALA A 219 -2.75 -4.69 -28.69
C ALA A 219 -3.77 -4.14 -27.69
N LEU A 220 -4.86 -4.87 -27.43
CA LEU A 220 -5.86 -4.48 -26.42
C LEU A 220 -5.29 -4.44 -25.00
N LEU A 221 -4.57 -5.48 -24.59
CA LEU A 221 -4.04 -5.60 -23.24
C LEU A 221 -2.92 -4.58 -22.98
N TYR A 222 -1.96 -4.44 -23.89
CA TYR A 222 -0.89 -3.44 -23.78
C TYR A 222 -1.44 -2.01 -23.90
N GLY A 223 -2.41 -1.78 -24.77
CA GLY A 223 -3.05 -0.47 -24.92
C GLY A 223 -3.84 -0.03 -23.70
N GLN A 224 -4.69 -0.91 -23.14
CA GLN A 224 -5.49 -0.60 -21.95
C GLN A 224 -4.69 -0.69 -20.64
N SER A 225 -3.43 -1.12 -20.68
CA SER A 225 -2.49 -1.02 -19.55
C SER A 225 -1.58 0.20 -19.63
N ASN A 226 -1.80 1.09 -20.62
CA ASN A 226 -0.99 2.29 -20.88
C ASN A 226 0.49 2.00 -21.19
N LEU A 227 0.82 0.77 -21.62
CA LEU A 227 2.19 0.37 -21.98
C LEU A 227 2.58 0.75 -23.42
N LEU A 228 1.65 1.32 -24.20
CA LEU A 228 1.86 1.76 -25.58
C LEU A 228 1.92 3.29 -25.74
N GLU A 229 2.00 4.06 -24.65
CA GLU A 229 2.03 5.53 -24.70
C GLU A 229 3.38 6.08 -25.17
N GLU A 230 4.48 5.39 -24.85
CA GLU A 230 5.82 5.81 -25.24
C GLU A 230 6.08 5.61 -26.74
N SER A 231 6.81 6.54 -27.34
CA SER A 231 7.22 6.47 -28.75
C SER A 231 8.51 5.67 -28.87
N ILE A 232 8.36 4.35 -29.07
CA ILE A 232 9.47 3.40 -29.21
C ILE A 232 9.71 3.10 -30.71
N GLN A 233 10.98 3.03 -31.11
CA GLN A 233 11.42 2.72 -32.49
C GLN A 233 11.31 1.22 -32.85
N ASP A 234 10.60 0.44 -32.05
CA ASP A 234 10.41 -1.00 -32.27
C ASP A 234 9.23 -1.25 -33.22
N PRO A 235 9.41 -2.02 -34.31
CA PRO A 235 8.34 -2.27 -35.29
C PRO A 235 7.11 -2.99 -34.72
N TYR A 236 7.31 -3.87 -33.74
CA TYR A 236 6.22 -4.61 -33.12
C TYR A 236 5.41 -3.69 -32.19
N HIS A 237 6.07 -2.86 -31.38
CA HIS A 237 5.42 -1.81 -30.57
C HIS A 237 4.57 -0.85 -31.42
N GLN A 238 5.11 -0.35 -32.53
CA GLN A 238 4.40 0.55 -33.43
C GLN A 238 3.18 -0.12 -34.08
N SER A 239 3.31 -1.40 -34.41
CA SER A 239 2.21 -2.19 -34.96
C SER A 239 1.10 -2.39 -33.92
N LEU A 240 1.45 -2.71 -32.68
CA LEU A 240 0.50 -2.83 -31.56
C LEU A 240 -0.21 -1.50 -31.28
N GLN A 241 0.52 -0.39 -31.26
CA GLN A 241 -0.04 0.94 -31.03
C GLN A 241 -1.09 1.29 -32.09
N LYS A 242 -0.77 1.03 -33.37
CA LYS A 242 -1.71 1.27 -34.48
C LYS A 242 -2.97 0.39 -34.37
N GLU A 243 -2.79 -0.89 -34.10
CA GLU A 243 -3.91 -1.83 -33.94
C GLU A 243 -4.78 -1.47 -32.73
N TYR A 244 -4.15 -1.09 -31.61
CA TYR A 244 -4.86 -0.66 -30.43
C TYR A 244 -5.74 0.57 -30.70
N LEU A 245 -5.22 1.59 -31.40
CA LEU A 245 -6.01 2.77 -31.76
C LEU A 245 -7.24 2.40 -32.61
N TYR A 246 -7.09 1.46 -33.54
CA TYR A 246 -8.21 0.92 -34.31
C TYR A 246 -9.21 0.18 -33.42
N LEU A 247 -8.77 -0.73 -32.56
CA LEU A 247 -9.63 -1.51 -31.66
C LEU A 247 -10.35 -0.63 -30.63
N LYS A 248 -9.66 0.39 -30.11
CA LYS A 248 -10.22 1.41 -29.20
C LYS A 248 -11.38 2.14 -29.87
N GLN A 249 -11.24 2.54 -31.14
CA GLN A 249 -12.32 3.16 -31.90
C GLN A 249 -13.44 2.16 -32.22
N LYS A 250 -13.10 0.96 -32.70
CA LYS A 250 -14.04 -0.12 -33.05
C LYS A 250 -14.97 -0.48 -31.90
N TYR A 251 -14.43 -0.55 -30.68
CA TYR A 251 -15.16 -0.96 -29.47
C TYR A 251 -15.52 0.20 -28.53
N GLN A 252 -15.23 1.44 -28.92
CA GLN A 252 -15.50 2.65 -28.12
C GLN A 252 -14.92 2.55 -26.70
N LEU A 253 -13.69 2.03 -26.58
CA LEU A 253 -13.04 1.84 -25.30
C LEU A 253 -12.66 3.20 -24.70
N LYS A 254 -12.91 3.36 -23.40
CA LYS A 254 -12.50 4.54 -22.62
C LYS A 254 -11.02 4.46 -22.30
N ASP A 255 -10.43 5.62 -22.05
CA ASP A 255 -9.07 5.73 -21.51
C ASP A 255 -8.95 4.98 -20.19
N SER A 256 -7.82 4.32 -20.00
CA SER A 256 -7.56 3.48 -18.84
C SER A 256 -6.74 4.25 -17.81
N LEU A 257 -7.08 4.08 -16.53
CA LEU A 257 -6.28 4.58 -15.40
C LEU A 257 -5.36 3.48 -14.82
N VAL A 258 -5.23 2.35 -15.52
CA VAL A 258 -4.38 1.24 -15.10
C VAL A 258 -2.93 1.71 -15.06
N ASN A 259 -2.25 1.41 -13.95
CA ASN A 259 -0.82 1.74 -13.77
C ASN A 259 -0.04 0.51 -13.29
N ILE A 260 0.48 -0.24 -14.26
CA ILE A 260 1.22 -1.48 -14.03
C ILE A 260 2.54 -1.18 -13.29
N GLN A 261 2.72 -1.82 -12.14
CA GLN A 261 3.93 -1.70 -11.33
C GLN A 261 4.98 -2.71 -11.79
N PHE A 262 6.24 -2.27 -11.89
CA PHE A 262 7.39 -3.12 -12.24
C PHE A 262 8.36 -3.34 -11.06
N PHE A 263 8.26 -2.51 -10.01
CA PHE A 263 9.17 -2.56 -8.86
C PHE A 263 8.82 -3.72 -7.91
N ARG A 264 9.85 -4.36 -7.33
CA ARG A 264 9.74 -5.50 -6.38
C ARG A 264 9.02 -6.73 -6.95
N LEU A 265 8.97 -6.88 -8.26
CA LEU A 265 8.49 -8.09 -8.93
C LEU A 265 9.57 -9.15 -9.03
N ARG A 266 9.15 -10.42 -8.97
CA ARG A 266 10.01 -11.54 -9.38
C ARG A 266 9.95 -11.67 -10.91
N PRO A 267 11.00 -12.22 -11.58
CA PRO A 267 11.02 -12.38 -13.03
C PRO A 267 9.78 -13.09 -13.60
N ALA A 268 9.31 -14.16 -12.95
CA ALA A 268 8.10 -14.89 -13.37
C ALA A 268 6.78 -14.13 -13.16
N SER A 269 6.83 -12.93 -12.59
CA SER A 269 5.70 -12.06 -12.30
C SER A 269 5.77 -10.75 -13.07
N PHE A 270 6.76 -10.58 -13.96
CA PHE A 270 6.86 -9.40 -14.79
C PHE A 270 5.69 -9.35 -15.78
N PRO A 271 5.01 -8.20 -15.91
CA PRO A 271 3.80 -8.04 -16.71
C PRO A 271 4.10 -7.68 -18.17
N THR A 272 5.18 -8.26 -18.73
CA THR A 272 5.72 -8.04 -20.08
C THR A 272 6.45 -9.28 -20.57
#